data_AF-A0A8T2IEW8-F1
#
_entry.id   AF-A0A8T2IEW8-F1
#
_cell.length_a   1.000
_cell.length_b   1.000
_cell.length_c   1.000
_cell.angle_alpha   90.00
_cell.angle_beta   90.00
_cell.angle_gamma   90.00
#
_symmetry.space_group_name_H-M   'P 1'
#
loop_
_entity.id
_entity.type
_entity.pdbx_description
1 polymer ?
#
loop_
_entity_poly.entity_id
_entity_poly.type
_entity_poly.pdbx_seq_one_letter_code
_entity_poly.pdbx_strand_id
1 'polypeptide(L)'
;RYSLSTSNSSIAALLCALYPHFPVHSTDNRYHLQALRHLYVLAAEPRLLVPVDVDSNIPCYVLLEVTYKGTQWYEETTEELMAPCLLPELHLLKQIKVKGPRYWEIVIDLRRGTQHLKSILSKDGVLYVKLRAGQLSYKEDPMGWRSLLAQTVTHRNSEARTFKPEAISSFTSDPALLSFADYFCKPTIDMGQ
;
A
#
# COMPACT_ATOMS: atom_id res chain seq x y z
N ARG A 1 1.74 4.51 -12.13
CA ARG A 1 2.72 5.17 -11.22
C ARG A 1 2.53 6.68 -11.13
N TYR A 2 2.34 7.35 -12.27
CA TYR A 2 2.12 8.79 -12.33
C TYR A 2 0.63 9.13 -12.34
N SER A 3 0.29 10.33 -11.91
CA SER A 3 -1.04 10.92 -12.04
C SER A 3 -0.93 12.44 -12.22
N LEU A 4 -1.97 13.09 -12.72
CA LEU A 4 -1.96 14.52 -13.09
C LEU A 4 -2.19 15.43 -11.90
N SER A 5 -1.34 16.43 -11.71
CA SER A 5 -1.49 17.43 -10.65
C SER A 5 -2.30 18.66 -11.08
N THR A 6 -2.89 19.35 -10.11
CA THR A 6 -3.67 20.59 -10.30
C THR A 6 -2.91 21.85 -9.88
N SER A 7 -1.57 21.82 -9.89
CA SER A 7 -0.76 23.03 -9.68
C SER A 7 -0.98 24.05 -10.81
N ASN A 8 -0.80 25.35 -10.56
CA ASN A 8 -0.97 26.39 -11.58
C ASN A 8 -0.15 26.11 -12.85
N SER A 9 1.09 25.63 -12.71
CA SER A 9 1.95 25.25 -13.84
C SER A 9 1.43 24.01 -14.57
N SER A 10 0.93 23.03 -13.82
CA SER A 10 0.37 21.79 -14.37
C SER A 10 -0.90 22.07 -15.18
N ILE A 11 -1.77 22.94 -14.66
CA ILE A 11 -2.99 23.37 -15.37
C ILE A 11 -2.62 24.08 -16.68
N ALA A 12 -1.64 24.99 -16.66
CA ALA A 12 -1.17 25.65 -17.88
C ALA A 12 -0.67 24.64 -18.93
N ALA A 13 0.12 23.66 -18.52
CA ALA A 13 0.60 22.59 -19.40
C ALA A 13 -0.55 21.72 -19.94
N LEU A 14 -1.55 21.40 -19.10
CA LEU A 14 -2.72 20.63 -19.50
C LEU A 14 -3.63 21.41 -20.45
N LEU A 15 -3.78 22.73 -20.30
CA LEU A 15 -4.54 23.55 -21.25
C LEU A 15 -3.92 23.52 -22.65
N CYS A 16 -2.58 23.55 -22.74
CA CYS A 16 -1.88 23.36 -24.01
C CYS A 16 -2.07 21.93 -24.54
N ALA A 17 -1.89 20.90 -23.71
CA ALA A 17 -1.95 19.52 -24.15
C ALA A 17 -3.38 19.05 -24.52
N LEU A 18 -4.39 19.53 -23.80
CA LEU A 18 -5.78 19.10 -23.91
C LEU A 18 -6.66 20.14 -24.61
N TYR A 19 -6.08 20.97 -25.48
CA TYR A 19 -6.83 21.92 -26.30
C TYR A 19 -7.97 21.19 -27.06
N PRO A 20 -9.22 21.67 -27.05
CA PRO A 20 -10.37 20.86 -27.48
C PRO A 20 -10.42 20.57 -28.99
N HIS A 21 -9.74 21.36 -29.84
CA HIS A 21 -9.75 21.14 -31.29
C HIS A 21 -8.74 20.07 -31.71
N PHE A 22 -9.24 18.94 -32.22
CA PHE A 22 -8.41 17.86 -32.76
C PHE A 22 -8.04 18.11 -34.24
N PRO A 23 -6.89 17.61 -34.70
CA PRO A 23 -6.48 17.73 -36.10
C PRO A 23 -7.39 16.89 -37.02
N VAL A 24 -7.71 17.40 -38.21
CA VAL A 24 -8.53 16.67 -39.20
C VAL A 24 -7.74 15.56 -39.89
N HIS A 25 -6.43 15.77 -40.09
CA HIS A 25 -5.49 14.80 -40.66
C HIS A 25 -4.13 14.88 -39.96
N SER A 26 -3.25 13.91 -40.21
CA SER A 26 -1.99 13.75 -39.46
C SER A 26 -1.05 14.95 -39.53
N THR A 27 -1.09 15.74 -40.59
CA THR A 27 -0.24 16.95 -40.77
C THR A 27 -0.95 18.26 -40.41
N ASP A 28 -2.21 18.20 -39.99
CA ASP A 28 -3.00 19.40 -39.66
C ASP A 28 -2.49 20.03 -38.35
N ASN A 29 -1.97 21.24 -38.47
CA ASN A 29 -1.51 22.09 -37.36
C ASN A 29 -2.15 23.49 -37.41
N ARG A 30 -3.28 23.65 -38.13
CA ARG A 30 -3.88 24.97 -38.39
C ARG A 30 -4.40 25.67 -37.14
N TYR A 31 -5.05 24.91 -36.26
CA TYR A 31 -5.68 25.44 -35.03
C TYR A 31 -4.88 25.15 -33.78
N HIS A 32 -4.06 24.09 -33.80
CA HIS A 32 -3.27 23.68 -32.66
C HIS A 32 -2.05 22.89 -33.12
N LEU A 33 -0.88 23.24 -32.61
CA LEU A 33 0.36 22.52 -32.90
C LEU A 33 0.34 21.15 -32.21
N GLN A 34 0.37 20.07 -32.98
CA GLN A 34 0.26 18.70 -32.46
C GLN A 34 1.33 18.34 -31.42
N ALA A 35 2.54 18.91 -31.54
CA ALA A 35 3.62 18.66 -30.57
C ALA A 35 3.24 19.08 -29.13
N LEU A 36 2.38 20.10 -28.98
CA LEU A 36 1.92 20.59 -27.67
C LEU A 36 1.06 19.57 -26.93
N ARG A 37 0.47 18.59 -27.64
CA ARG A 37 -0.29 17.49 -27.05
C ARG A 37 0.52 16.68 -26.05
N HIS A 38 1.85 16.68 -26.14
CA HIS A 38 2.75 15.96 -25.23
C HIS A 38 3.10 16.74 -23.96
N LEU A 39 2.69 18.01 -23.83
CA LEU A 39 2.99 18.83 -22.64
C LEU A 39 2.33 18.33 -21.36
N TYR A 40 1.38 17.39 -21.43
CA TYR A 40 0.79 16.76 -20.24
C TYR A 40 1.84 16.09 -19.33
N VAL A 41 3.01 15.73 -19.88
CA VAL A 41 4.13 15.17 -19.12
C VAL A 41 4.62 16.12 -18.02
N LEU A 42 4.52 17.43 -18.23
CA LEU A 42 4.91 18.45 -17.24
C LEU A 42 3.95 18.49 -16.05
N ALA A 43 2.70 18.03 -16.23
CA ALA A 43 1.70 17.94 -15.18
C ALA A 43 1.71 16.59 -14.45
N ALA A 44 2.39 15.58 -15.01
CA ALA A 44 2.44 14.23 -14.46
C ALA A 44 3.42 14.15 -13.29
N GLU A 45 2.94 13.75 -12.12
CA GLU A 45 3.76 13.56 -10.92
C GLU A 45 3.66 12.12 -10.38
N PRO A 46 4.73 11.55 -9.82
CA PRO A 46 4.71 10.22 -9.23
C PRO A 46 3.94 10.27 -7.90
N ARG A 47 2.85 9.50 -7.80
CA ARG A 47 2.00 9.43 -6.60
C ARG A 47 1.65 8.02 -6.16
N LEU A 48 2.14 7.01 -6.88
CA LEU A 48 1.96 5.62 -6.49
C LEU A 48 2.80 5.31 -5.26
N LEU A 49 2.15 4.82 -4.21
CA LEU A 49 2.79 4.30 -3.02
C LEU A 49 2.68 2.77 -3.03
N VAL A 50 3.82 2.11 -2.97
CA VAL A 50 3.94 0.65 -3.01
C VAL A 50 4.57 0.19 -1.71
N PRO A 51 3.83 -0.49 -0.82
CA PRO A 51 4.42 -1.06 0.37
C PRO A 51 5.23 -2.31 0.00
N VAL A 52 6.42 -2.43 0.55
CA VAL A 52 7.31 -3.58 0.38
C VAL A 52 7.58 -4.16 1.76
N ASP A 53 7.37 -5.46 1.88
CA ASP A 53 7.67 -6.16 3.12
C ASP A 53 9.19 -6.23 3.34
N VAL A 54 9.66 -5.85 4.53
CA VAL A 54 11.09 -5.77 4.87
C VAL A 54 11.74 -7.15 4.89
N ASP A 55 11.01 -8.18 5.32
CA ASP A 55 11.59 -9.51 5.51
C ASP A 55 11.75 -10.25 4.17
N SER A 56 10.76 -10.15 3.25
CA SER A 56 10.81 -10.77 1.93
C SER A 56 11.34 -9.87 0.80
N ASN A 57 11.36 -8.55 1.01
CA ASN A 57 11.65 -7.54 -0.02
C ASN A 57 10.72 -7.63 -1.26
N ILE A 58 9.49 -8.13 -1.07
CA ILE A 58 8.48 -8.27 -2.12
C ILE A 58 7.37 -7.23 -1.88
N PRO A 59 6.82 -6.59 -2.94
CA PRO A 59 5.65 -5.73 -2.82
C PRO A 59 4.45 -6.48 -2.22
N CYS A 60 3.82 -5.87 -1.23
CA CYS A 60 2.70 -6.46 -0.50
C CYS A 60 1.47 -5.55 -0.52
N TYR A 61 0.36 -6.02 0.06
CA TYR A 61 -0.81 -5.19 0.30
C TYR A 61 -0.83 -4.74 1.74
N VAL A 62 -1.16 -3.47 1.99
CA VAL A 62 -1.20 -2.87 3.33
C VAL A 62 -2.33 -1.85 3.44
N LEU A 63 -3.05 -1.87 4.55
CA LEU A 63 -4.11 -0.90 4.80
C LEU A 63 -3.48 0.44 5.18
N LEU A 64 -3.84 1.48 4.45
CA LEU A 64 -3.44 2.85 4.69
C LEU A 64 -4.65 3.63 5.19
N GLU A 65 -4.42 4.52 6.13
CA GLU A 65 -5.35 5.54 6.56
C GLU A 65 -4.77 6.89 6.13
N VAL A 66 -5.50 7.61 5.29
CA VAL A 66 -5.10 8.89 4.75
C VAL A 66 -6.00 9.96 5.35
N THR A 67 -5.40 10.96 6.00
CA THR A 67 -6.11 12.09 6.58
C THR A 67 -6.02 13.29 5.66
N TYR A 68 -7.16 13.78 5.19
CA TYR A 68 -7.28 14.98 4.39
C TYR A 68 -7.36 16.23 5.27
N LYS A 69 -6.77 17.34 4.85
CA LYS A 69 -6.91 18.62 5.54
C LYS A 69 -8.30 19.19 5.26
N GLY A 70 -8.95 19.75 6.28
CA GLY A 70 -10.18 20.51 6.07
C GLY A 70 -9.95 21.69 5.12
N THR A 71 -10.87 21.86 4.17
CA THR A 71 -10.89 22.98 3.22
C THR A 71 -12.25 23.66 3.26
N GLN A 72 -12.47 24.67 2.43
CA GLN A 72 -13.78 25.32 2.33
C GLN A 72 -14.87 24.38 1.79
N TRP A 73 -14.48 23.31 1.09
CA TRP A 73 -15.41 22.38 0.44
C TRP A 73 -15.77 21.17 1.30
N TYR A 74 -14.92 20.81 2.27
CA TYR A 74 -15.10 19.63 3.11
C TYR A 74 -14.33 19.75 4.43
N GLU A 75 -14.86 19.12 5.47
CA GLU A 75 -14.21 19.03 6.77
C GLU A 75 -13.06 18.02 6.77
N GLU A 76 -12.20 18.09 7.78
CA GLU A 76 -11.11 17.12 7.94
C GLU A 76 -11.66 15.69 8.02
N THR A 77 -11.29 14.86 7.06
CA THR A 77 -11.82 13.50 6.89
C THR A 77 -10.69 12.50 6.80
N THR A 78 -10.90 11.31 7.33
CA THR A 78 -10.00 10.15 7.22
C THR A 78 -10.61 9.10 6.30
N GLU A 79 -9.81 8.57 5.40
CA GLU A 79 -10.22 7.51 4.48
C GLU A 79 -9.26 6.32 4.58
N GLU A 80 -9.81 5.11 4.54
CA GLU A 80 -9.02 3.88 4.51
C GLU A 80 -8.86 3.39 3.06
N LEU A 81 -7.62 3.15 2.67
CA LEU A 81 -7.22 2.74 1.32
C LEU A 81 -6.38 1.47 1.40
N MET A 82 -6.55 0.57 0.44
CA MET A 82 -5.66 -0.59 0.28
C MET A 82 -4.49 -0.20 -0.62
N ALA A 83 -3.27 -0.18 -0.09
CA ALA A 83 -2.06 -0.02 -0.89
C ALA A 83 -1.63 -1.38 -1.47
N PRO A 84 -1.05 -1.44 -2.69
CA PRO A 84 -0.54 -0.32 -3.50
C PRO A 84 -1.63 0.57 -4.12
N CYS A 85 -1.55 1.89 -3.93
CA CYS A 85 -2.54 2.84 -4.45
C CYS A 85 -1.91 4.19 -4.85
N LEU A 86 -2.64 4.94 -5.69
CA LEU A 86 -2.28 6.32 -6.02
C LEU A 86 -2.73 7.24 -4.89
N LEU A 87 -1.81 8.00 -4.34
CA LEU A 87 -2.13 9.00 -3.34
C LEU A 87 -2.82 10.23 -3.97
N PRO A 88 -3.72 10.90 -3.23
CA PRO A 88 -4.17 12.24 -3.55
C PRO A 88 -3.01 13.25 -3.60
N GLU A 89 -3.30 14.48 -4.02
CA GLU A 89 -2.28 15.53 -4.05
C GLU A 89 -1.74 15.83 -2.65
N LEU A 90 -0.41 15.82 -2.49
CA LEU A 90 0.24 15.88 -1.17
C LEU A 90 -0.08 17.13 -0.36
N HIS A 91 -0.44 18.24 -1.02
CA HIS A 91 -0.74 19.49 -0.32
C HIS A 91 -2.11 19.45 0.37
N LEU A 92 -3.05 18.64 -0.12
CA LEU A 92 -4.36 18.38 0.50
C LEU A 92 -4.27 17.43 1.68
N LEU A 93 -3.20 16.64 1.77
CA LEU A 93 -3.03 15.62 2.80
C LEU A 93 -2.41 16.18 4.08
N LYS A 94 -2.93 15.73 5.22
CA LYS A 94 -2.49 16.09 6.57
C LYS A 94 -1.53 15.07 7.14
N GLN A 95 -1.85 13.79 6.96
CA GLN A 95 -1.12 12.65 7.52
C GLN A 95 -1.42 11.40 6.71
N ILE A 96 -0.45 10.50 6.62
CA ILE A 96 -0.63 9.14 6.10
C ILE A 96 -0.18 8.18 7.18
N LYS A 97 -1.01 7.17 7.46
CA LYS A 97 -0.75 6.16 8.47
C LYS A 97 -0.89 4.77 7.85
N VAL A 98 0.08 3.90 8.08
CA VAL A 98 -0.09 2.46 7.89
C VAL A 98 -0.93 1.95 9.05
N LYS A 99 -2.12 1.43 8.74
CA LYS A 99 -3.10 0.92 9.69
C LYS A 99 -3.25 -0.59 9.53
N GLY A 100 -3.82 -1.22 10.53
CA GLY A 100 -4.25 -2.61 10.48
C GLY A 100 -3.50 -3.51 11.47
N PRO A 101 -4.08 -4.66 11.80
CA PRO A 101 -3.51 -5.57 12.79
C PRO A 101 -2.27 -6.32 12.26
N ARG A 102 -2.10 -6.39 10.93
CA ARG A 102 -1.11 -7.24 10.25
C ARG A 102 0.26 -6.63 10.11
N TYR A 103 0.34 -5.33 9.94
CA TYR A 103 1.62 -4.64 9.77
C TYR A 103 1.86 -3.71 10.95
N TRP A 104 3.13 -3.39 11.19
CA TRP A 104 3.49 -2.38 12.17
C TRP A 104 3.02 -1.00 11.73
N GLU A 105 2.46 -0.24 12.66
CA GLU A 105 1.93 1.09 12.35
C GLU A 105 3.08 2.07 12.09
N ILE A 106 2.98 2.80 10.98
CA ILE A 106 3.93 3.84 10.59
C ILE A 106 3.12 5.10 10.32
N VAL A 107 3.51 6.21 10.92
CA VAL A 107 2.85 7.51 10.74
C VAL A 107 3.79 8.46 10.03
N ILE A 108 3.34 9.03 8.92
CA ILE A 108 4.03 10.08 8.17
C ILE A 108 3.21 11.36 8.27
N ASP A 109 3.67 12.28 9.10
CA ASP A 109 3.06 13.58 9.29
C ASP A 109 3.49 14.56 8.20
N LEU A 110 2.53 15.01 7.37
CA LEU A 110 2.78 15.97 6.29
C LEU A 110 2.72 17.42 6.76
N ARG A 111 2.31 17.68 8.01
CA ARG A 111 2.27 19.03 8.60
C ARG A 111 3.66 19.67 8.73
N ARG A 112 4.67 18.85 9.02
CA ARG A 112 6.07 19.30 9.23
C ARG A 112 6.80 19.51 7.91
N GLY A 113 6.28 18.97 6.81
CA GLY A 113 6.84 19.13 5.48
C GLY A 113 6.49 17.95 4.58
N THR A 114 6.27 18.23 3.29
CA THR A 114 5.94 17.21 2.28
C THR A 114 7.17 16.63 1.59
N GLN A 115 8.36 17.18 1.86
CA GLN A 115 9.59 16.84 1.14
C GLN A 115 10.03 15.39 1.35
N HIS A 116 9.89 14.86 2.56
CA HIS A 116 10.22 13.47 2.86
C HIS A 116 9.38 12.51 2.02
N LEU A 117 8.06 12.73 1.98
CA LEU A 117 7.14 11.88 1.21
C LEU A 117 7.38 12.04 -0.29
N LYS A 118 7.62 13.26 -0.78
CA LYS A 118 8.00 13.51 -2.18
C LYS A 118 9.28 12.76 -2.56
N SER A 119 10.28 12.71 -1.68
CA SER A 119 11.51 11.95 -1.93
C SER A 119 11.24 10.45 -2.01
N ILE A 120 10.32 9.91 -1.23
CA ILE A 120 9.93 8.49 -1.29
C ILE A 120 9.25 8.20 -2.64
N LEU A 121 8.27 9.03 -3.03
CA LEU A 121 7.54 8.87 -4.30
C LEU A 121 8.44 9.02 -5.53
N SER A 122 9.46 9.88 -5.44
CA SER A 122 10.45 10.04 -6.50
C SER A 122 11.32 8.79 -6.65
N LYS A 123 11.65 8.11 -5.55
CA LYS A 123 12.42 6.86 -5.48
C LYS A 123 11.50 5.64 -5.50
N ASP A 124 10.74 5.49 -6.58
CA ASP A 124 9.83 4.34 -6.82
C ASP A 124 8.61 4.23 -5.91
N GLY A 125 8.44 5.14 -4.95
CA GLY A 125 7.28 5.14 -4.06
C GLY A 125 7.27 3.95 -3.11
N VAL A 126 8.44 3.39 -2.81
CA VAL A 126 8.56 2.22 -1.93
C VAL A 126 8.44 2.63 -0.47
N LEU A 127 7.46 2.05 0.22
CA LEU A 127 7.30 2.17 1.66
C LEU A 127 7.62 0.84 2.32
N TYR A 128 8.70 0.80 3.09
CA TYR A 128 9.05 -0.41 3.83
C TYR A 128 8.11 -0.62 5.00
N VAL A 129 7.45 -1.77 5.03
CA VAL A 129 6.55 -2.21 6.09
C VAL A 129 7.02 -3.53 6.65
N LYS A 130 6.72 -3.79 7.92
CA LYS A 130 7.04 -5.08 8.55
C LYS A 130 5.76 -5.81 8.93
N LEU A 131 5.62 -7.05 8.50
CA LEU A 131 4.53 -7.93 8.93
C LEU A 131 4.69 -8.25 10.43
N ARG A 132 3.58 -8.24 11.17
CA ARG A 132 3.55 -8.66 12.58
C ARG A 132 3.60 -10.19 12.63
N ALA A 133 4.39 -10.71 13.56
CA ALA A 133 4.49 -12.14 13.78
C ALA A 133 3.12 -12.73 14.17
N GLY A 134 2.82 -13.92 13.65
CA GLY A 134 1.55 -14.62 13.89
C GLY A 134 0.36 -14.11 13.08
N GLN A 135 0.59 -13.27 12.06
CA GLN A 135 -0.41 -12.92 11.06
C GLN A 135 0.10 -13.19 9.65
N LEU A 136 -0.83 -13.57 8.76
CA LEU A 136 -0.53 -13.79 7.35
C LEU A 136 -0.67 -12.51 6.52
N SER A 137 0.04 -12.46 5.41
CA SER A 137 -0.08 -11.37 4.44
C SER A 137 -1.51 -11.30 3.86
N TYR A 138 -1.94 -10.11 3.42
CA TYR A 138 -3.24 -9.96 2.74
C TYR A 138 -3.32 -10.73 1.40
N LYS A 139 -2.17 -11.13 0.83
CA LYS A 139 -2.14 -11.99 -0.36
C LYS A 139 -2.58 -13.42 -0.04
N GLU A 140 -2.17 -13.93 1.11
CA GLU A 140 -2.43 -15.32 1.54
C GLU A 140 -3.77 -15.46 2.27
N ASP A 141 -4.19 -14.44 3.01
CA ASP A 141 -5.44 -14.42 3.74
C ASP A 141 -6.15 -13.07 3.58
N PRO A 142 -6.83 -12.78 2.46
CA PRO A 142 -7.42 -11.46 2.22
C PRO A 142 -8.40 -11.02 3.33
N MET A 143 -9.22 -11.95 3.84
CA MET A 143 -10.29 -11.65 4.79
C MET A 143 -9.90 -11.88 6.26
N GLY A 144 -8.74 -12.48 6.52
CA GLY A 144 -8.27 -12.73 7.88
C GLY A 144 -8.92 -13.96 8.53
N TRP A 145 -9.68 -14.76 7.80
CA TRP A 145 -10.44 -15.87 8.36
C TRP A 145 -9.55 -17.00 8.85
N ARG A 146 -8.45 -17.27 8.13
CA ARG A 146 -7.45 -18.25 8.57
C ARG A 146 -6.83 -17.80 9.87
N SER A 147 -6.48 -16.52 9.95
CA SER A 147 -5.94 -15.88 11.14
C SER A 147 -6.93 -15.86 12.32
N LEU A 148 -8.25 -15.72 12.07
CA LEU A 148 -9.30 -15.75 13.10
C LEU A 148 -9.54 -17.16 13.67
N LEU A 149 -9.62 -18.18 12.79
CA LEU A 149 -9.73 -19.59 13.20
C LEU A 149 -8.48 -20.05 13.97
N ALA A 150 -7.34 -19.48 13.60
CA ALA A 150 -6.09 -19.61 14.32
C ALA A 150 -6.16 -18.97 15.73
N GLN A 151 -6.65 -17.73 15.83
CA GLN A 151 -6.74 -17.02 17.11
C GLN A 151 -7.67 -17.68 18.13
N THR A 152 -8.75 -18.35 17.70
CA THR A 152 -9.61 -19.11 18.63
C THR A 152 -8.83 -20.19 19.39
N VAL A 153 -7.76 -20.74 18.82
CA VAL A 153 -6.88 -21.71 19.50
C VAL A 153 -6.00 -21.05 20.58
N THR A 154 -5.63 -19.79 20.39
CA THR A 154 -4.79 -19.03 21.33
C THR A 154 -5.59 -18.36 22.44
N HIS A 155 -6.88 -18.08 22.20
CA HIS A 155 -7.74 -17.30 23.10
C HIS A 155 -8.58 -18.18 24.02
N ARG A 156 -7.93 -19.10 24.76
CA ARG A 156 -8.41 -19.74 26.01
C ARG A 156 -7.37 -20.79 26.43
N ASN A 157 -6.79 -20.61 27.61
CA ASN A 157 -5.74 -21.43 28.26
C ASN A 157 -5.92 -22.97 28.25
N SER A 158 -7.04 -23.52 27.75
CA SER A 158 -7.29 -24.96 27.64
C SER A 158 -6.90 -25.57 26.28
N GLU A 159 -6.83 -24.80 25.18
CA GLU A 159 -6.71 -25.33 23.81
C GLU A 159 -5.30 -25.31 23.21
N ALA A 160 -4.32 -24.70 23.88
CA ALA A 160 -2.91 -24.83 23.49
C ALA A 160 -2.42 -26.29 23.47
N ARG A 161 -3.11 -27.19 24.20
CA ARG A 161 -2.87 -28.64 24.21
C ARG A 161 -3.43 -29.38 22.99
N THR A 162 -4.35 -28.78 22.24
CA THR A 162 -5.02 -29.39 21.07
C THR A 162 -4.48 -28.87 19.74
N PHE A 163 -3.46 -27.99 19.79
CA PHE A 163 -2.86 -27.41 18.59
C PHE A 163 -2.12 -28.47 17.79
N LYS A 164 -2.62 -28.74 16.58
CA LYS A 164 -1.97 -29.64 15.63
C LYS A 164 -0.83 -28.90 14.92
N PRO A 165 0.39 -29.45 14.84
CA PRO A 165 1.54 -28.79 14.24
C PRO A 165 1.33 -28.47 12.75
N GLU A 166 0.45 -29.17 12.04
CA GLU A 166 0.12 -28.87 10.63
C GLU A 166 -0.62 -27.52 10.47
N ALA A 167 -1.31 -27.06 11.52
CA ALA A 167 -2.10 -25.84 11.49
C ALA A 167 -1.24 -24.57 11.56
N ILE A 168 0.06 -24.66 11.86
CA ILE A 168 0.94 -23.48 12.02
C ILE A 168 1.08 -22.63 10.76
N SER A 169 0.95 -23.27 9.58
CA SER A 169 0.92 -22.61 8.27
C SER A 169 -0.25 -21.64 8.09
N SER A 170 -1.27 -21.72 8.95
CA SER A 170 -2.39 -20.77 8.97
C SER A 170 -2.11 -19.51 9.81
N PHE A 171 -1.02 -19.51 10.59
CA PHE A 171 -0.63 -18.40 11.50
C PHE A 171 0.55 -17.61 10.95
N THR A 172 1.54 -18.29 10.37
CA THR A 172 2.78 -17.66 9.96
C THR A 172 3.33 -18.30 8.70
N SER A 173 3.91 -17.46 7.85
CA SER A 173 4.70 -17.85 6.69
C SER A 173 6.21 -17.72 6.96
N ASP A 174 6.63 -17.47 8.21
CA ASP A 174 8.04 -17.40 8.59
C ASP A 174 8.72 -18.78 8.46
N PRO A 175 9.74 -18.93 7.58
CA PRO A 175 10.44 -20.20 7.38
C PRO A 175 11.05 -20.76 8.67
N ALA A 176 11.49 -19.91 9.61
CA ALA A 176 12.12 -20.37 10.85
C ALA A 176 11.11 -21.09 11.74
N LEU A 177 9.91 -20.52 11.91
CA LEU A 177 8.83 -21.11 12.71
C LEU A 177 8.22 -22.34 12.04
N LEU A 178 8.07 -22.32 10.71
CA LEU A 178 7.62 -23.50 9.96
C LEU A 178 8.61 -24.65 10.09
N SER A 179 9.91 -24.37 9.94
CA SER A 179 10.97 -25.38 10.12
C SER A 179 10.97 -25.93 11.55
N PHE A 180 10.80 -25.06 12.56
CA PHE A 180 10.71 -25.50 13.94
C PHE A 180 9.55 -26.48 14.16
N ALA A 181 8.36 -26.17 13.64
CA ALA A 181 7.22 -27.07 13.74
C ALA A 181 7.44 -28.40 13.01
N ASP A 182 8.08 -28.36 11.85
CA ASP A 182 8.36 -29.56 11.05
C ASP A 182 9.39 -30.48 11.72
N TYR A 183 10.46 -29.94 12.29
CA TYR A 183 11.53 -30.73 12.90
C TYR A 183 11.25 -31.15 14.34
N PHE A 184 10.53 -30.33 15.13
CA PHE A 184 10.37 -30.57 16.57
C PHE A 184 8.94 -30.92 16.99
N CYS A 185 7.92 -30.43 16.27
CA CYS A 185 6.53 -30.58 16.71
C CYS A 185 5.77 -31.69 15.98
N LYS A 186 6.17 -32.05 14.76
CA LYS A 186 5.55 -33.17 14.01
C LYS A 186 6.09 -34.51 14.50
N PRO A 187 5.24 -35.42 15.00
CA PRO A 187 5.67 -36.78 15.32
C PRO A 187 5.95 -37.53 14.01
N THR A 188 7.20 -37.90 13.77
CA THR A 188 7.61 -38.72 12.62
C THR A 188 7.53 -40.23 12.90
N ILE A 189 7.46 -40.60 14.17
CA ILE A 189 7.36 -41.98 14.68
C ILE A 189 6.38 -41.94 15.85
N ASP A 190 5.43 -42.90 15.90
CA ASP A 190 4.62 -43.11 17.10
C ASP A 190 5.56 -43.42 18.26
N MET A 191 5.81 -42.45 19.14
CA MET A 191 6.65 -42.63 20.34
C MET A 191 5.94 -43.42 21.44
N GLY A 192 5.08 -44.37 21.05
CA GLY A 192 4.27 -45.22 21.92
C GLY A 192 4.28 -46.66 21.44
N GLN A 193 5.40 -47.36 21.64
CA GLN A 193 5.44 -48.80 21.89
C GLN A 193 6.19 -49.05 23.19
#